data_AF-A0A821PIF4-F1
#
_entry.id   AF-A0A821PIF4-F1
#
_cell.length_a   1.000
_cell.length_b   1.000
_cell.length_c   1.000
_cell.angle_alpha   90.00
_cell.angle_beta   90.00
_cell.angle_gamma   90.00
#
_symmetry.space_group_name_H-M   'P 1'
#
loop_
_entity.id
_entity.type
_entity.pdbx_description
1 polymer ?
#
loop_
_entity_poly.entity_id
_entity_poly.type
_entity_poly.pdbx_seq_one_letter_code
_entity_poly.pdbx_strand_id
1 'polypeptide(L)'
;AWIVTGGMNTGIMKLVGEIIQINPDRSRPIPLIGIATWGCVSGRKHLNVRGSSVYYAKPRSNTRGEAPLEPNHTKFIFIDDGTERTYGREIAFRAQLEQVISGGFFSSKTMTSSSNQSESISGTSFLQSENSSSYEKCFLISQ
;
A
#
# COMPACT_ATOMS: atom_id res chain seq x y z
N ALA A 1 10.49 15.07 -2.18
CA ALA A 1 10.62 13.93 -1.25
C ALA A 1 9.28 13.22 -1.13
N TRP A 2 9.27 11.93 -0.78
CA TRP A 2 8.06 11.14 -0.51
C TRP A 2 8.10 10.66 0.95
N ILE A 3 6.93 10.51 1.57
CA ILE A 3 6.80 9.92 2.90
C ILE A 3 6.06 8.59 2.75
N VAL A 4 6.65 7.52 3.29
CA VAL A 4 6.08 6.17 3.27
C VAL A 4 5.71 5.76 4.68
N THR A 5 4.47 5.27 4.89
CA THR A 5 3.99 4.80 6.20
C THR A 5 3.20 3.49 6.08
N GLY A 6 2.70 2.96 7.21
CA GLY A 6 1.78 1.82 7.23
C GLY A 6 0.36 2.12 6.72
N GLY A 7 0.01 3.39 6.44
CA GLY A 7 -1.26 3.80 5.83
C GLY A 7 -2.53 3.67 6.68
N MET A 8 -2.46 3.01 7.84
CA MET A 8 -3.62 2.83 8.72
C MET A 8 -3.84 4.06 9.63
N ASN A 9 -5.09 4.36 9.97
CA ASN A 9 -5.50 5.49 10.80
C ASN A 9 -5.32 5.18 12.30
N THR A 10 -4.12 4.77 12.68
CA THR A 10 -3.74 4.38 14.04
C THR A 10 -2.31 4.83 14.35
N GLY A 11 -2.02 5.10 15.63
CA GLY A 11 -0.68 5.42 16.10
C GLY A 11 0.01 6.56 15.34
N ILE A 12 1.28 6.35 14.99
CA ILE A 12 2.14 7.34 14.33
C ILE A 12 1.60 7.72 12.94
N MET A 13 1.05 6.75 12.20
CA MET A 13 0.57 6.99 10.83
C MET A 13 -0.55 8.03 10.79
N LYS A 14 -1.44 8.04 11.80
CA LYS A 14 -2.46 9.08 11.97
C LYS A 14 -1.83 10.46 12.17
N LEU A 15 -0.85 10.57 13.05
CA LEU A 15 -0.16 11.84 13.33
C LEU A 15 0.56 12.36 12.08
N VAL A 16 1.20 11.48 11.31
CA VAL A 16 1.84 11.86 10.03
C VAL A 16 0.80 12.42 9.05
N GLY A 17 -0.37 11.79 8.95
CA GLY A 17 -1.47 12.29 8.13
C GLY A 17 -1.98 13.65 8.59
N GLU A 18 -2.08 13.90 9.90
CA GLU A 18 -2.48 15.22 10.42
C GLU A 18 -1.41 16.28 10.15
N ILE A 19 -0.12 15.94 10.33
CA ILE A 19 1.00 16.85 10.09
C ILE A 19 1.08 17.23 8.61
N ILE A 20 0.84 16.30 7.67
CA ILE A 20 0.92 16.65 6.25
C ILE A 20 -0.08 17.74 5.84
N GLN A 21 -1.21 17.83 6.55
CA GLN A 21 -2.24 18.82 6.31
C GLN A 21 -1.85 20.23 6.73
N ILE A 22 -0.85 20.40 7.61
CA ILE A 22 -0.39 21.72 8.05
C ILE A 22 0.65 22.32 7.09
N ASN A 23 1.04 21.61 6.02
CA ASN A 23 2.00 22.11 5.06
C ASN A 23 1.56 23.47 4.50
N PRO A 24 2.32 24.56 4.76
CA PRO A 24 1.96 25.90 4.33
C PRO A 24 2.08 26.06 2.81
N ASP A 25 3.00 25.32 2.17
CA ASP A 25 3.19 25.36 0.73
C ASP A 25 2.28 24.35 0.03
N ARG A 26 1.06 24.79 -0.27
CA ARG A 26 0.08 23.99 -1.03
C ARG A 26 0.47 23.79 -2.49
N SER A 27 1.41 24.57 -3.04
CA SER A 27 1.88 24.42 -4.42
C SER A 27 2.82 23.22 -4.59
N ARG A 28 3.38 22.72 -3.47
CA ARG A 28 4.29 21.57 -3.44
C ARG A 28 3.75 20.49 -2.50
N PRO A 29 2.67 19.78 -2.89
CA PRO A 29 2.14 18.70 -2.08
C PRO A 29 3.18 17.60 -1.92
N ILE A 30 3.34 17.11 -0.68
CA ILE A 30 4.25 16.01 -0.37
C ILE A 30 3.49 14.70 -0.56
N PRO A 31 3.93 13.80 -1.47
CA PRO A 31 3.30 12.49 -1.61
C PRO A 31 3.44 11.69 -0.32
N LEU A 32 2.29 11.34 0.27
CA LEU A 32 2.17 10.48 1.43
C LEU A 32 1.61 9.13 0.96
N ILE A 33 2.44 8.09 1.03
CA ILE A 33 2.18 6.75 0.49
C ILE A 33 1.98 5.77 1.65
N GLY A 34 0.86 5.07 1.67
CA GLY A 34 0.51 4.12 2.72
C GLY A 34 0.65 2.69 2.20
N ILE A 35 1.54 1.90 2.80
CA ILE A 35 1.68 0.48 2.48
C ILE A 35 1.02 -0.31 3.60
N ALA A 36 -0.06 -1.01 3.30
CA ALA A 36 -0.88 -1.70 4.30
C ALA A 36 -1.14 -3.16 3.91
N THR A 37 -1.16 -4.05 4.89
CA THR A 37 -1.67 -5.42 4.67
C THR A 37 -3.18 -5.39 4.38
N TRP A 38 -3.61 -5.93 3.24
CA TRP A 38 -5.01 -5.96 2.79
C TRP A 38 -5.93 -6.66 3.81
N GLY A 39 -5.45 -7.75 4.43
CA GLY A 39 -6.12 -8.49 5.49
C GLY A 39 -6.53 -7.68 6.72
N CYS A 40 -5.88 -6.53 6.96
CA CYS A 40 -6.11 -5.66 8.11
C CYS A 40 -6.91 -4.40 7.78
N VAL A 41 -7.27 -4.18 6.51
CA VAL A 41 -8.02 -2.99 6.11
C VAL A 41 -9.49 -3.17 6.45
N SER A 42 -10.01 -2.31 7.34
CA SER A 42 -11.43 -2.31 7.65
C SER A 42 -12.23 -1.75 6.47
N GLY A 43 -13.39 -2.35 6.17
CA GLY A 43 -14.21 -1.96 5.02
C GLY A 43 -13.64 -2.35 3.64
N ARG A 44 -12.59 -3.19 3.59
CA ARG A 44 -11.93 -3.63 2.34
C ARG A 44 -12.87 -4.25 1.30
N LYS A 45 -14.00 -4.82 1.72
CA LYS A 45 -15.02 -5.37 0.82
C LYS A 45 -15.57 -4.32 -0.15
N HIS A 46 -15.64 -3.06 0.26
CA HIS A 46 -16.09 -1.96 -0.59
C HIS A 46 -15.00 -1.53 -1.59
N LEU A 47 -13.73 -1.73 -1.24
CA LEU A 47 -12.56 -1.35 -2.03
C LEU A 47 -12.21 -2.35 -3.14
N ASN A 48 -12.81 -3.54 -3.15
CA ASN A 48 -12.53 -4.58 -4.14
C ASN A 48 -13.32 -4.35 -5.44
N VAL A 49 -13.07 -3.22 -6.11
CA VAL A 49 -13.65 -2.90 -7.43
C VAL A 49 -12.50 -2.62 -8.39
N ARG A 50 -12.48 -3.32 -9.53
CA ARG A 50 -11.45 -3.17 -10.54
C ARG A 50 -11.81 -2.08 -11.54
N GLY A 51 -10.86 -1.22 -11.87
CA GLY A 51 -10.98 -0.22 -12.95
C GLY A 51 -12.06 0.84 -12.70
N SER A 52 -12.47 1.08 -11.45
CA SER A 52 -13.48 2.09 -11.12
C SER A 52 -13.13 2.78 -9.82
N SER A 53 -13.56 4.03 -9.70
CA SER A 53 -13.43 4.80 -8.46
C SER A 53 -14.41 4.28 -7.41
N VAL A 54 -13.94 4.22 -6.17
CA VAL A 54 -14.72 3.74 -5.03
C VAL A 54 -14.73 4.81 -3.96
N TYR A 55 -15.91 5.04 -3.38
CA TYR A 55 -16.03 5.83 -2.15
C TYR A 55 -15.71 4.95 -0.94
N TYR A 56 -14.69 5.35 -0.17
CA TYR A 56 -14.34 4.71 1.09
C TYR A 56 -14.82 5.56 2.26
N ALA A 57 -15.69 4.98 3.09
CA ALA A 57 -16.08 5.56 4.36
C ALA A 57 -15.41 4.80 5.51
N LYS A 58 -14.82 5.55 6.45
CA LYS A 58 -14.32 4.96 7.70
C LYS A 58 -15.47 4.27 8.45
N PRO A 59 -15.35 2.97 8.77
CA PRO A 59 -16.37 2.27 9.55
C PRO A 59 -16.56 2.89 10.94
N ARG A 60 -17.79 2.82 11.48
CA ARG A 60 -18.12 3.32 12.83
C ARG A 60 -17.39 2.56 13.94
N SER A 61 -17.13 1.28 13.71
CA SER A 61 -16.35 0.40 14.56
C SER A 61 -15.47 -0.50 13.68
N ASN A 62 -14.34 -0.92 14.22
CA ASN A 62 -13.43 -1.83 13.53
C ASN A 62 -13.50 -3.22 14.16
N THR A 63 -13.41 -4.26 13.35
CA THR A 63 -13.21 -5.61 13.87
C THR A 63 -11.83 -5.71 14.51
N ARG A 64 -11.68 -6.55 15.55
CA ARG A 64 -10.36 -6.82 16.15
C ARG A 64 -9.40 -7.31 15.07
N GLY A 65 -8.22 -6.67 14.97
CA GLY A 65 -7.23 -6.99 13.94
C GLY A 65 -7.40 -6.22 12.63
N GLU A 66 -8.38 -5.32 12.55
CA GLU A 66 -8.58 -4.41 11.43
C GLU A 66 -8.41 -2.95 11.88
N ALA A 67 -7.98 -2.11 10.95
CA ALA A 67 -7.92 -0.66 11.12
C ALA A 67 -8.40 0.04 9.84
N PRO A 68 -9.00 1.24 9.97
CA PRO A 68 -9.40 2.01 8.80
C PRO A 68 -8.18 2.66 8.16
N LEU A 69 -8.26 2.93 6.86
CA LEU A 69 -7.25 3.72 6.15
C LEU A 69 -7.20 5.16 6.68
N GLU A 70 -6.00 5.75 6.67
CA GLU A 70 -5.79 7.14 7.04
C GLU A 70 -6.15 8.06 5.86
N PRO A 71 -7.07 9.02 6.04
CA PRO A 71 -7.67 9.78 4.94
C PRO A 71 -6.72 10.78 4.24
N ASN A 72 -5.63 11.18 4.88
CA ASN A 72 -4.71 12.18 4.35
C ASN A 72 -3.60 11.58 3.46
N HIS A 73 -3.54 10.26 3.35
CA HIS A 73 -2.67 9.59 2.39
C HIS A 73 -3.13 9.86 0.95
N THR A 74 -2.14 10.14 0.10
CA THR A 74 -2.36 10.43 -1.33
C THR A 74 -2.44 9.17 -2.18
N LYS A 75 -1.75 8.10 -1.75
CA LYS A 75 -1.70 6.82 -2.44
C LYS A 75 -1.63 5.68 -1.43
N PHE A 76 -2.10 4.52 -1.83
CA PHE A 76 -2.03 3.27 -1.10
C PHE A 76 -1.46 2.14 -1.93
N ILE A 77 -0.70 1.27 -1.27
CA ILE A 77 -0.29 -0.03 -1.77
C ILE A 77 -0.80 -1.07 -0.77
N PHE A 78 -1.63 -1.99 -1.24
CA PHE A 78 -2.15 -3.08 -0.45
C PHE A 78 -1.38 -4.36 -0.73
N ILE A 79 -0.87 -4.98 0.32
CA ILE A 79 -0.18 -6.27 0.26
C ILE A 79 -1.16 -7.36 0.68
N ASP A 80 -1.45 -8.28 -0.23
CA ASP A 80 -2.35 -9.40 -0.01
C ASP A 80 -1.58 -10.72 -0.09
N ASP A 81 -1.52 -11.44 1.02
CA ASP A 81 -0.96 -12.80 1.14
C ASP A 81 -2.06 -13.83 1.44
N GLY A 82 -3.34 -13.44 1.28
CA GLY A 82 -4.50 -14.27 1.62
C GLY A 82 -4.80 -14.37 3.11
N THR A 83 -3.95 -13.84 4.01
CA THR A 83 -4.23 -13.85 5.45
C THR A 83 -5.18 -12.73 5.82
N GLU A 84 -6.03 -12.99 6.83
CA GLU A 84 -6.91 -11.98 7.41
C GLU A 84 -6.40 -11.55 8.79
N ARG A 85 -6.55 -10.26 9.10
CA ARG A 85 -6.34 -9.68 10.43
C ARG A 85 -4.95 -9.93 11.03
N THR A 86 -3.97 -10.20 10.19
CA THR A 86 -2.59 -10.44 10.59
C THR A 86 -1.73 -9.27 10.13
N TYR A 87 -1.23 -8.49 11.08
CA TYR A 87 -0.39 -7.33 10.80
C TYR A 87 1.02 -7.74 10.35
N GLY A 88 1.70 -6.84 9.63
CA GLY A 88 3.12 -6.96 9.33
C GLY A 88 3.45 -7.73 8.06
N ARG A 89 2.45 -8.11 7.25
CA ARG A 89 2.70 -8.76 5.94
C ARG A 89 3.32 -7.81 4.94
N GLU A 90 3.15 -6.51 5.14
CA GLU A 90 3.77 -5.47 4.33
C GLU A 90 5.26 -5.22 4.62
N ILE A 91 5.80 -5.70 5.76
CA ILE A 91 7.14 -5.31 6.24
C ILE A 91 8.24 -5.72 5.27
N ALA A 92 8.21 -6.97 4.80
CA ALA A 92 9.20 -7.49 3.86
C ALA A 92 9.14 -6.76 2.52
N PHE A 93 7.93 -6.52 2.02
CA PHE A 93 7.72 -5.76 0.79
C PHE A 93 8.26 -4.33 0.92
N ARG A 94 7.97 -3.64 2.04
CA ARG A 94 8.45 -2.27 2.27
C ARG A 94 9.98 -2.19 2.28
N ALA A 95 10.64 -3.13 2.96
CA ALA A 95 12.11 -3.19 2.99
C ALA A 95 12.70 -3.41 1.59
N GLN A 96 12.12 -4.32 0.79
CA GLN A 96 12.55 -4.56 -0.59
C GLN A 96 12.32 -3.34 -1.48
N LEU A 97 11.17 -2.68 -1.34
CA LEU A 97 10.84 -1.47 -2.10
C LEU A 97 11.83 -0.35 -1.79
N GLU A 98 12.16 -0.12 -0.52
CA GLU A 98 13.15 0.87 -0.09
C GLU A 98 14.54 0.56 -0.66
N GLN A 99 14.94 -0.71 -0.69
CA GLN A 99 16.21 -1.13 -1.27
C GLN A 99 16.27 -0.86 -2.79
N VAL A 100 15.20 -1.18 -3.52
CA VAL A 100 15.15 -0.93 -4.98
C VAL A 100 15.17 0.57 -5.28
N ILE A 101 14.39 1.37 -4.55
CA ILE A 101 14.32 2.83 -4.76
C ILE A 101 15.64 3.51 -4.42
N SER A 102 16.37 3.02 -3.41
CA SER A 102 17.68 3.54 -3.04
C SER A 102 18.81 3.17 -4.02
N GLY A 103 18.52 2.42 -5.09
CA GLY A 103 19.50 1.98 -6.08
C GLY A 103 20.29 0.75 -5.66
N GLY A 104 19.88 0.07 -4.58
CA GLY A 104 20.48 -1.17 -4.13
C GLY A 104 20.14 -2.33 -5.06
N PHE A 105 21.10 -2.75 -5.87
CA PHE A 105 21.02 -3.99 -6.64
C PHE A 105 20.73 -5.17 -5.69
N PHE A 106 19.73 -6.00 -6.00
CA PHE A 106 19.50 -7.26 -5.31
C PHE A 106 20.74 -8.15 -5.49
N SER A 107 21.55 -8.32 -4.45
CA SER A 107 22.45 -9.47 -4.39
C SER A 107 21.60 -10.65 -3.98
N SER A 108 21.08 -11.40 -4.95
CA SER A 108 20.35 -12.64 -4.72
C SER A 108 21.26 -13.60 -3.94
N LYS A 109 21.09 -13.70 -2.63
CA LYS A 109 21.49 -14.92 -1.91
C LYS A 109 20.46 -15.98 -2.26
N THR A 110 20.76 -16.74 -3.31
CA THR A 110 20.11 -18.01 -3.61
C THR A 110 20.26 -18.91 -2.39
N MET A 111 19.20 -19.09 -1.60
CA MET A 111 19.11 -20.26 -0.73
C MET A 111 18.86 -21.46 -1.64
N THR A 112 19.91 -22.20 -1.91
CA THR A 112 19.82 -23.53 -2.50
C THR A 112 19.17 -24.47 -1.50
N SER A 113 17.88 -24.73 -1.68
CA SER A 113 17.27 -26.01 -1.31
C SER A 113 16.58 -26.56 -2.55
N SER A 114 17.13 -27.66 -3.03
CA SER A 114 16.77 -28.43 -4.20
C SER A 114 15.31 -28.92 -4.16
N SER A 115 14.52 -28.58 -5.17
CA SER A 115 13.66 -29.50 -5.93
C SER A 115 12.89 -28.75 -7.02
N ASN A 116 12.77 -29.41 -8.17
CA ASN A 116 12.26 -28.91 -9.43
C ASN A 116 10.77 -28.53 -9.37
N GLN A 117 10.38 -27.42 -10.00
CA GLN A 117 9.43 -27.37 -11.13
C GLN A 117 9.26 -25.92 -11.61
N SER A 118 9.21 -25.79 -12.93
CA SER A 118 9.07 -24.56 -13.70
C SER A 118 7.63 -24.08 -13.75
N GLU A 119 7.33 -22.85 -13.34
CA GLU A 119 6.18 -22.10 -13.85
C GLU A 119 6.50 -20.62 -14.03
N SER A 120 6.25 -20.14 -15.25
CA SER A 120 6.32 -18.76 -15.69
C SER A 120 5.13 -17.97 -15.15
N ILE A 121 5.37 -16.93 -14.34
CA ILE A 121 4.28 -15.99 -13.98
C ILE A 121 4.25 -14.87 -15.01
N SER A 122 3.25 -14.98 -15.86
CA SER A 122 2.85 -14.01 -16.88
C SER A 122 2.02 -12.89 -16.23
N GLY A 123 2.32 -11.64 -16.58
CA GLY A 123 1.32 -10.56 -16.60
C GLY A 123 1.31 -9.58 -15.42
N THR A 124 2.26 -8.66 -15.37
CA THR A 124 2.00 -7.31 -14.81
C THR A 124 1.33 -6.47 -15.90
N SER A 125 0.01 -6.30 -15.84
CA SER A 125 -0.68 -5.39 -16.77
C SER A 125 -0.52 -3.95 -16.28
N PHE A 126 0.43 -3.24 -16.89
CA PHE A 126 0.59 -1.79 -16.78
C PHE A 126 -0.43 -1.13 -17.72
N LEU A 127 -1.46 -0.48 -17.18
CA LEU A 127 -2.28 0.46 -17.95
C LEU A 127 -1.85 1.86 -17.56
N GLN A 128 -1.08 2.50 -18.43
CA GLN A 128 -0.77 3.91 -18.33
C GLN A 128 -1.83 4.67 -19.13
N SER A 129 -2.80 5.28 -18.44
CA SER A 129 -3.68 6.27 -19.08
C SER A 129 -3.09 7.65 -18.87
N GLU A 130 -2.73 8.31 -19.97
CA GLU A 130 -2.40 9.73 -19.97
C GLU A 130 -3.66 10.57 -19.74
N ASN A 131 -3.46 11.63 -18.94
CA ASN A 131 -4.36 12.74 -18.61
C ASN A 131 -5.37 12.64 -17.44
N SER A 132 -5.23 13.66 -16.59
CA SER A 132 -6.23 14.29 -15.72
C SER A 132 -6.37 13.80 -14.28
N SER A 133 -5.61 14.47 -13.41
CA SER A 133 -6.00 14.96 -12.08
C SER A 133 -6.91 14.05 -11.21
N SER A 134 -6.30 13.37 -10.23
CA SER A 134 -6.88 13.08 -8.90
C SER A 134 -7.47 11.69 -8.56
N TYR A 135 -7.47 10.67 -9.45
CA TYR A 135 -8.34 9.49 -9.20
C TYR A 135 -7.70 8.10 -9.09
N GLU A 136 -6.38 7.95 -9.15
CA GLU A 136 -5.73 6.65 -8.86
C GLU A 136 -5.14 6.62 -7.45
N LYS A 137 -5.91 6.08 -6.49
CA LYS A 137 -5.53 6.08 -5.08
C LYS A 137 -4.88 4.80 -4.58
N CYS A 138 -5.04 3.65 -5.25
CA CYS A 138 -4.65 2.36 -4.66
C CYS A 138 -4.11 1.35 -5.67
N PHE A 139 -3.05 0.62 -5.30
CA PHE A 139 -2.57 -0.58 -5.98
C PHE A 139 -2.76 -1.79 -5.06
N LEU A 140 -3.28 -2.91 -5.56
CA LEU A 140 -3.36 -4.18 -4.84
C LEU A 140 -2.31 -5.14 -5.41
N ILE A 141 -1.39 -5.60 -4.57
CA ILE A 141 -0.34 -6.56 -4.90
C ILE A 141 -0.69 -7.87 -4.21
N SER A 142 -1.01 -8.88 -5.01
CA SER A 142 -1.20 -10.25 -4.56
C SER A 142 0.11 -11.03 -4.74
N GLN A 143 0.55 -11.72 -3.68
CA GLN A 143 1.68 -12.66 -3.72
C GLN A 143 1.24 -14.08 -4.04
#